data_AF-A0A8S4RVK5-F1
#
_entry.id   AF-A0A8S4RVK5-F1
#
_cell.length_a   1.000
_cell.length_b   1.000
_cell.length_c   1.000
_cell.angle_alpha   90.00
_cell.angle_beta   90.00
_cell.angle_gamma   90.00
#
_symmetry.space_group_name_H-M   'P 1'
#
loop_
_entity.id
_entity.type
_entity.pdbx_description
1 polymer ?
#
loop_
_entity_poly.entity_id
_entity_poly.type
_entity_poly.pdbx_seq_one_letter_code
_entity_poly.pdbx_strand_id
1 'polypeptide(L)'
;MEYCSHLWGGSAKYQLEALDSVDRRARRIIGDNSLTQAKLHILQHRRNVACLSVFYRIYFGECAQELHNLVPPSPFYHRTARHRERWHPYVVDIPSTRTKRFLSTFLIRAAKMWNALPVTVFPATYNLSTFKARVNRLFLGKRAPT
;
A
#
# COMPACT_ATOMS: atom_id res chain seq x y z
N MET A 1 5.49 10.93 9.24
CA MET A 1 4.03 10.72 9.39
C MET A 1 3.57 9.42 8.72
N GLU A 2 4.15 8.27 9.08
CA GLU A 2 3.74 6.96 8.52
C GLU A 2 2.87 6.15 9.47
N TYR A 3 2.88 6.52 10.75
CA TYR A 3 2.13 5.82 11.78
C TYR A 3 0.63 5.80 11.44
N CYS A 4 0.06 4.60 11.48
CA CYS A 4 -1.34 4.32 11.17
C CYS A 4 -1.85 4.93 9.84
N SER A 5 -0.99 5.10 8.82
CA SER A 5 -1.38 5.70 7.54
C SER A 5 -2.42 4.92 6.75
N HIS A 6 -2.69 3.67 7.13
CA HIS A 6 -3.79 2.89 6.59
C HIS A 6 -5.17 3.41 7.01
N LEU A 7 -5.30 4.02 8.21
CA LEU A 7 -6.56 4.57 8.72
C LEU A 7 -6.97 5.85 8.00
N TRP A 8 -6.03 6.79 7.83
CA TRP A 8 -6.29 8.11 7.26
C TRP A 8 -5.81 8.24 5.80
N GLY A 9 -5.19 7.22 5.22
CA GLY A 9 -4.75 7.24 3.83
C GLY A 9 -5.88 7.30 2.79
N GLY A 10 -7.14 7.14 3.23
CA GLY A 10 -8.35 7.32 2.42
C GLY A 10 -8.96 8.73 2.48
N SER A 11 -8.31 9.67 3.18
CA SER A 11 -8.78 11.06 3.28
C SER A 11 -8.77 11.79 1.94
N ALA A 12 -9.42 12.96 1.90
CA ALA A 12 -9.50 13.76 0.68
C ALA A 12 -8.11 14.19 0.21
N LYS A 13 -7.94 14.31 -1.12
CA LYS A 13 -6.63 14.60 -1.75
C LYS A 13 -5.96 15.86 -1.17
N TYR A 14 -6.72 16.94 -1.00
CA TYR A 14 -6.21 18.20 -0.45
C TYR A 14 -5.68 18.05 0.98
N GLN A 15 -6.28 17.18 1.80
CA GLN A 15 -5.80 16.91 3.17
C GLN A 15 -4.48 16.14 3.16
N LEU A 16 -4.34 15.19 2.23
CA LEU A 16 -3.09 14.45 2.06
C LEU A 16 -1.97 15.34 1.48
N GLU A 17 -2.29 16.24 0.56
CA GLU A 17 -1.37 17.21 0.00
C GLU A 17 -0.90 18.24 1.05
N ALA A 18 -1.80 18.66 1.93
CA ALA A 18 -1.46 19.50 3.08
C ALA A 18 -0.47 18.79 4.01
N LEU A 19 -0.68 17.50 4.29
CA LEU A 19 0.26 16.71 5.09
C LEU A 19 1.63 16.57 4.41
N ASP A 20 1.66 16.34 3.09
CA ASP A 20 2.90 16.30 2.34
C ASP A 20 3.61 17.67 2.35
N SER A 21 2.88 18.79 2.46
CA SER A 21 3.43 20.13 2.65
C SER A 21 4.09 20.31 4.01
N VAL A 22 3.46 19.81 5.07
CA VAL A 22 4.04 19.79 6.42
C VAL A 22 5.33 18.96 6.44
N ASP A 23 5.35 17.77 5.83
CA ASP A 23 6.56 16.93 5.72
C ASP A 23 7.70 17.67 5.00
N ARG A 24 7.39 18.32 3.87
CA ARG A 24 8.36 19.15 3.13
C ARG A 24 8.88 20.34 3.95
N ARG A 25 8.02 21.00 4.73
CA ARG A 25 8.43 22.11 5.59
C ARG A 25 9.29 21.62 6.75
N ALA A 26 8.92 20.51 7.39
CA ALA A 26 9.70 19.91 8.48
C ALA A 26 11.12 19.56 8.03
N ARG A 27 11.27 18.92 6.86
CA ARG A 27 12.59 18.62 6.28
C ARG A 27 13.45 19.87 6.06
N ARG A 28 12.84 20.96 5.56
CA ARG A 28 13.54 22.23 5.36
C ARG A 28 14.00 22.85 6.68
N ILE A 29 13.17 22.82 7.72
CA ILE A 29 13.50 23.37 9.04
C ILE A 29 14.62 22.60 9.71
N ILE A 30 14.59 21.26 9.62
CA ILE A 30 15.61 20.41 10.22
C ILE A 30 16.98 20.67 9.59
N GLY A 31 17.04 21.10 8.33
CA GLY A 31 18.27 21.57 7.68
C GLY A 31 19.35 20.50 7.50
N ASP A 32 19.02 19.24 7.79
CA ASP A 32 19.98 18.17 7.84
C ASP A 32 20.27 17.64 6.43
N ASN A 33 21.45 17.98 5.91
CA ASN A 33 21.97 17.47 4.64
C ASN A 33 21.96 15.94 4.61
N SER A 34 22.00 15.26 5.76
CA SER A 34 21.90 13.81 5.84
C SER A 34 20.50 13.30 5.46
N LEU A 35 19.40 14.01 5.76
CA LEU A 35 18.05 13.64 5.33
C LEU A 35 17.81 13.93 3.85
N THR A 36 18.52 14.93 3.33
CA THR A 36 18.53 15.33 1.93
C THR A 36 19.40 14.37 1.08
N GLN A 37 20.55 13.92 1.61
CA GLN A 37 21.45 12.93 1.01
C GLN A 37 20.95 11.49 1.18
N ALA A 38 20.34 11.16 2.33
CA ALA A 38 19.68 9.89 2.60
C ALA A 38 18.32 9.80 1.90
N LYS A 39 18.21 10.30 0.66
CA LYS A 39 17.15 10.08 -0.35
C LYS A 39 15.77 9.73 0.22
N LEU A 40 15.32 10.43 1.25
CA LEU A 40 14.19 9.94 2.04
C LEU A 40 12.96 10.14 1.17
N HIS A 41 12.32 9.05 0.74
CA HIS A 41 11.28 9.13 -0.28
C HIS A 41 10.13 10.06 0.14
N ILE A 42 9.39 10.57 -0.85
CA ILE A 42 8.21 11.40 -0.61
C ILE A 42 7.23 10.66 0.31
N LEU A 43 6.53 11.41 1.18
CA LEU A 43 5.67 10.82 2.19
C LEU A 43 4.57 9.93 1.57
N GLN A 44 4.00 10.30 0.42
CA GLN A 44 3.05 9.45 -0.31
C GLN A 44 3.61 8.06 -0.65
N HIS A 45 4.86 7.98 -1.13
CA HIS A 45 5.51 6.72 -1.48
C HIS A 45 5.64 5.80 -0.26
N ARG A 46 6.17 6.38 0.82
CA ARG A 46 6.31 5.74 2.12
C ARG A 46 4.99 5.18 2.65
N ARG A 47 3.90 5.98 2.58
CA ARG A 47 2.54 5.58 2.96
C ARG A 47 2.01 4.42 2.11
N ASN A 48 2.29 4.41 0.80
CA ASN A 48 1.87 3.35 -0.09
C ASN A 48 2.55 2.02 0.24
N VAL A 49 3.87 2.04 0.48
CA VAL A 49 4.63 0.85 0.92
C VAL A 49 4.11 0.34 2.26
N ALA A 50 3.85 1.24 3.22
CA ALA A 50 3.29 0.88 4.52
C ALA A 50 1.89 0.25 4.39
N CYS A 51 1.03 0.83 3.55
CA CYS A 51 -0.31 0.32 3.27
C CYS A 51 -0.28 -1.11 2.71
N LEU A 52 0.57 -1.37 1.70
CA LEU A 52 0.74 -2.69 1.12
C LEU A 52 1.39 -3.68 2.09
N SER A 53 2.27 -3.22 2.97
CA SER A 53 2.90 -4.07 4.00
C SER A 53 1.89 -4.58 5.02
N VAL A 54 0.96 -3.73 5.45
CA VAL A 54 -0.14 -4.15 6.34
C VAL A 54 -1.06 -5.12 5.61
N PHE A 55 -1.40 -4.82 4.35
CA PHE A 55 -2.24 -5.71 3.55
C PHE A 55 -1.61 -7.09 3.32
N TYR A 56 -0.29 -7.14 3.06
CA TYR A 56 0.47 -8.39 2.95
C TYR A 56 0.37 -9.24 4.22
N ARG A 57 0.50 -8.62 5.40
CA ARG A 57 0.33 -9.33 6.68
C ARG A 57 -1.08 -9.89 6.83
N ILE A 58 -2.10 -9.10 6.52
CA ILE A 58 -3.50 -9.54 6.59
C ILE A 58 -3.75 -10.70 5.62
N TYR A 59 -3.22 -10.62 4.40
CA TYR A 59 -3.41 -11.64 3.36
C TYR A 59 -2.86 -13.02 3.79
N PHE A 60 -1.71 -13.06 4.45
CA PHE A 60 -1.08 -14.31 4.92
C PHE A 60 -1.47 -14.70 6.36
N GLY A 61 -2.36 -13.94 7.03
CA GLY A 61 -2.73 -14.19 8.42
C GLY A 61 -1.67 -13.80 9.46
N GLU A 62 -0.55 -13.21 9.04
CA GLU A 62 0.58 -12.76 9.86
C GLU A 62 0.33 -11.40 10.53
N CYS A 63 -0.91 -11.17 10.97
CA CYS A 63 -1.36 -9.95 11.60
C CYS A 63 -1.82 -10.22 13.05
N ALA A 64 -1.93 -9.16 13.87
CA ALA A 64 -2.39 -9.28 15.25
C ALA A 64 -3.79 -9.91 15.29
N GLN A 65 -4.07 -10.73 16.32
CA GLN A 65 -5.31 -11.50 16.41
C GLN A 65 -6.55 -10.61 16.41
N GLU A 66 -6.46 -9.44 17.05
CA GLU A 66 -7.52 -8.44 17.09
C GLU A 66 -7.86 -7.94 15.68
N LEU A 67 -6.83 -7.71 14.85
CA LEU A 67 -7.03 -7.30 13.47
C LEU A 67 -7.55 -8.45 12.62
N HIS A 68 -7.03 -9.67 12.83
CA HIS A 68 -7.50 -10.87 12.14
C HIS A 68 -9.00 -11.10 12.36
N ASN A 69 -9.50 -10.92 13.58
CA ASN A 69 -10.91 -11.09 13.92
C ASN A 69 -11.83 -10.04 13.27
N LEU A 70 -11.31 -8.85 12.95
CA LEU A 70 -12.06 -7.79 12.27
C LEU A 70 -12.06 -7.94 10.75
N VAL A 71 -11.11 -8.70 10.21
CA VAL A 71 -11.03 -8.99 8.79
C VAL A 71 -12.08 -10.06 8.50
N PRO A 72 -13.05 -9.81 7.60
CA PRO A 72 -14.08 -10.80 7.31
C PRO A 72 -13.40 -12.09 6.82
N PRO A 73 -13.89 -13.29 7.18
CA PRO A 73 -13.21 -14.56 6.87
C PRO A 73 -13.02 -14.84 5.37
N SER A 74 -13.61 -14.04 4.50
CA SER A 74 -13.48 -14.10 3.04
C SER A 74 -13.32 -12.69 2.43
N PRO A 75 -12.22 -11.94 2.69
CA PRO A 75 -12.01 -10.64 2.04
C PRO A 75 -11.49 -10.80 0.62
N PHE A 76 -11.00 -11.98 0.29
CA PHE A 76 -10.20 -12.26 -0.88
C PHE A 76 -10.90 -13.37 -1.67
N TYR A 77 -12.02 -13.07 -2.31
CA TYR A 77 -12.51 -13.98 -3.33
C TYR A 77 -11.40 -14.07 -4.38
N HIS A 78 -10.77 -15.23 -4.52
CA HIS A 78 -10.00 -15.48 -5.72
C HIS A 78 -11.01 -15.47 -6.85
N ARG A 79 -11.00 -14.41 -7.67
CA ARG A 79 -11.99 -14.21 -8.74
C ARG A 79 -12.06 -15.48 -9.59
N THR A 80 -13.12 -16.27 -9.40
CA THR A 80 -13.42 -17.46 -10.18
C THR A 80 -14.08 -17.00 -11.48
N ALA A 81 -13.24 -16.64 -12.46
CA ALA A 81 -13.73 -16.35 -13.80
C ALA A 81 -12.70 -16.77 -14.84
N ARG A 82 -13.19 -17.08 -16.04
CA ARG A 82 -12.57 -17.70 -17.25
C ARG A 82 -11.25 -17.08 -17.78
N HIS A 83 -10.60 -16.20 -17.03
CA HIS A 83 -9.38 -15.48 -17.42
C HIS A 83 -8.27 -15.54 -16.36
N ARG A 84 -8.15 -16.66 -15.64
CA ARG A 84 -7.07 -16.88 -14.65
C ARG A 84 -5.67 -16.58 -15.21
N GLU A 85 -5.45 -16.80 -16.50
CA GLU A 85 -4.17 -16.56 -17.18
C GLU A 85 -3.75 -15.09 -17.24
N ARG A 86 -4.69 -14.13 -17.13
CA ARG A 86 -4.38 -12.68 -17.18
C ARG A 86 -4.08 -12.07 -15.81
N TRP A 87 -4.31 -12.82 -14.73
CA TRP A 87 -4.24 -12.31 -13.36
C TRP A 87 -3.15 -13.04 -12.56
N HIS A 88 -2.42 -12.31 -11.72
CA HIS A 88 -1.41 -12.95 -10.87
C HIS A 88 -2.08 -13.81 -9.77
N PRO A 89 -1.41 -14.86 -9.25
CA PRO A 89 -2.01 -15.79 -8.29
C PRO A 89 -2.56 -15.13 -7.01
N TYR A 90 -1.94 -14.03 -6.60
CA TYR A 90 -2.30 -13.28 -5.40
C TYR A 90 -3.49 -12.32 -5.57
N VAL A 91 -4.18 -12.28 -6.73
CA VAL A 91 -5.28 -11.32 -6.95
C VAL A 91 -6.40 -11.55 -5.94
N VAL A 92 -6.92 -10.44 -5.42
CA VAL A 92 -8.05 -10.40 -4.50
C VAL A 92 -9.26 -9.77 -5.17
N ASP A 93 -10.46 -10.22 -4.85
CA ASP A 93 -11.66 -9.53 -5.31
C ASP A 93 -11.88 -8.21 -4.57
N ILE A 94 -12.51 -7.26 -5.26
CA ILE A 94 -12.82 -5.95 -4.72
C ILE A 94 -14.34 -5.83 -4.74
N PRO A 95 -15.01 -5.81 -3.56
CA PRO A 95 -16.44 -5.62 -3.48
C PRO A 95 -16.90 -4.41 -4.29
N SER A 96 -18.00 -4.56 -5.02
CA SER A 96 -18.64 -3.44 -5.69
C SER A 96 -19.23 -2.50 -4.62
N THR A 97 -18.75 -1.25 -4.58
CA THR A 97 -19.22 -0.24 -3.64
C THR A 97 -19.81 0.95 -4.38
N ARG A 98 -20.99 1.42 -3.96
CA ARG A 98 -21.71 2.53 -4.63
C ARG A 98 -21.23 3.93 -4.22
N THR A 99 -20.48 4.07 -3.11
CA THR A 99 -20.09 5.39 -2.58
C THR A 99 -18.58 5.60 -2.59
N LYS A 100 -18.17 6.86 -2.83
CA LYS A 100 -16.76 7.29 -2.77
C LYS A 100 -16.13 7.06 -1.39
N ARG A 101 -16.94 7.16 -0.31
CA ARG A 101 -16.49 6.91 1.07
C ARG A 101 -16.07 5.46 1.28
N PHE A 102 -16.84 4.49 0.78
CA PHE A 102 -16.45 3.07 0.88
C PHE A 102 -15.27 2.74 -0.01
N LEU A 103 -15.18 3.36 -1.20
CA LEU A 103 -14.04 3.21 -2.10
C LEU A 103 -12.71 3.69 -1.49
N SER A 104 -12.76 4.63 -0.55
CA SER A 104 -11.55 5.14 0.12
C SER A 104 -11.17 4.38 1.39
N THR A 105 -11.98 3.42 1.83
CA THR A 105 -11.65 2.54 2.97
C THR A 105 -10.38 1.74 2.70
N PHE A 106 -9.69 1.38 3.78
CA PHE A 106 -8.40 0.70 3.71
C PHE A 106 -8.43 -0.56 2.84
N LEU A 107 -9.36 -1.49 3.08
CA LEU A 107 -9.40 -2.78 2.37
C LEU A 107 -9.60 -2.59 0.87
N ILE A 108 -10.57 -1.76 0.45
CA ILE A 108 -10.86 -1.51 -0.97
C ILE A 108 -9.69 -0.81 -1.66
N ARG A 109 -9.12 0.22 -1.02
CA ARG A 109 -7.99 0.98 -1.57
C ARG A 109 -6.72 0.12 -1.66
N ALA A 110 -6.42 -0.65 -0.63
CA ALA A 110 -5.26 -1.52 -0.58
C ALA A 110 -5.39 -2.68 -1.59
N ALA A 111 -6.57 -3.30 -1.71
CA ALA A 111 -6.85 -4.34 -2.69
C ALA A 111 -6.65 -3.85 -4.14
N LYS A 112 -7.11 -2.63 -4.46
CA LYS A 112 -6.83 -1.99 -5.76
C LYS A 112 -5.35 -1.82 -6.04
N MET A 113 -4.60 -1.32 -5.05
CA MET A 113 -3.15 -1.15 -5.17
C MET A 113 -2.44 -2.49 -5.31
N TRP A 114 -2.89 -3.50 -4.56
CA TRP A 114 -2.35 -4.86 -4.57
C TRP A 114 -2.54 -5.55 -5.91
N ASN A 115 -3.75 -5.49 -6.48
CA ASN A 115 -4.06 -6.10 -7.79
C ASN A 115 -3.33 -5.43 -8.96
N ALA A 116 -2.77 -4.23 -8.76
CA ALA A 116 -1.95 -3.54 -9.75
C ALA A 116 -0.45 -3.90 -9.65
N LEU A 117 -0.07 -4.79 -8.73
CA LEU A 117 1.31 -5.25 -8.57
C LEU A 117 1.61 -6.41 -9.53
N PRO A 118 2.80 -6.44 -10.16
CA PRO A 118 3.22 -7.61 -10.91
C PRO A 118 3.54 -8.77 -9.98
N VAL A 119 3.38 -10.01 -10.45
CA VAL A 119 3.67 -11.23 -9.66
C VAL A 119 5.10 -11.24 -9.09
N THR A 120 6.05 -10.58 -9.77
CA THR A 120 7.46 -10.52 -9.40
C THR A 120 7.73 -9.87 -8.04
N VAL A 121 6.82 -9.02 -7.54
CA VAL A 121 7.01 -8.42 -6.21
C VAL A 121 6.77 -9.41 -5.07
N PHE A 122 6.03 -10.48 -5.33
CA PHE A 122 5.66 -11.48 -4.33
C PHE A 122 6.77 -12.53 -4.20
N PRO A 123 7.32 -12.76 -3.00
CA PRO A 123 8.25 -13.86 -2.75
C PRO A 123 7.54 -15.22 -2.81
N ALA A 124 8.29 -16.29 -3.06
CA ALA A 124 7.75 -17.65 -3.12
C ALA A 124 7.28 -18.15 -1.75
N THR A 125 7.96 -17.73 -0.69
CA THR A 125 7.59 -17.96 0.71
C THR A 125 7.26 -16.63 1.37
N TYR A 126 6.48 -16.65 2.45
CA TYR A 126 6.17 -15.44 3.20
C TYR A 126 7.46 -14.73 3.64
N ASN A 127 7.67 -13.51 3.14
CA ASN A 127 8.80 -12.67 3.53
C ASN A 127 8.45 -11.20 3.37
N LEU A 128 8.10 -10.56 4.49
CA LEU A 128 7.70 -9.16 4.52
C LEU A 128 8.84 -8.22 4.06
N SER A 129 10.09 -8.50 4.45
CA SER A 129 11.23 -7.65 4.13
C SER A 129 11.52 -7.64 2.63
N THR A 130 11.51 -8.83 2.01
CA THR A 130 11.67 -8.98 0.56
C THR A 130 10.52 -8.32 -0.19
N PHE A 131 9.27 -8.53 0.25
CA PHE A 131 8.11 -7.88 -0.35
C PHE A 131 8.22 -6.35 -0.29
N LYS A 132 8.54 -5.78 0.88
CA LYS A 132 8.77 -4.34 1.06
C LYS A 132 9.83 -3.80 0.12
N ALA A 133 10.98 -4.47 0.03
CA ALA A 133 12.08 -4.06 -0.84
C ALA A 133 11.68 -4.06 -2.32
N ARG A 134 10.96 -5.10 -2.78
CA ARG A 134 10.49 -5.21 -4.16
C ARG A 134 9.42 -4.18 -4.51
N VAL A 135 8.46 -3.95 -3.62
CA VAL A 135 7.44 -2.88 -3.79
C VAL A 135 8.11 -1.51 -3.81
N ASN A 136 9.07 -1.27 -2.91
CA ASN A 136 9.85 -0.03 -2.88
C ASN A 136 10.54 0.21 -4.23
N ARG A 137 11.26 -0.81 -4.74
CA ARG A 137 11.92 -0.75 -6.05
C ARG A 137 10.94 -0.53 -7.20
N LEU A 138 9.78 -1.18 -7.19
CA LEU A 138 8.76 -1.01 -8.23
C LEU A 138 8.26 0.43 -8.29
N PHE A 139 7.92 1.02 -7.14
CA PHE A 139 7.43 2.40 -7.09
C PHE A 139 8.51 3.44 -7.45
N LEU A 140 9.78 3.13 -7.20
CA LEU A 140 10.90 3.94 -7.69
C LEU A 140 11.11 3.79 -9.20
N GLY A 141 11.01 2.56 -9.72
CA GLY A 141 11.19 2.24 -11.14
C GLY A 141 10.06 2.77 -12.04
N LYS A 142 8.87 3.03 -11.50
CA LYS A 142 7.79 3.76 -12.21
C LYS A 142 8.11 5.23 -12.50
N ARG A 143 9.28 5.75 -12.06
CA ARG A 143 9.84 7.06 -12.45
C ARG A 143 11.08 6.87 -13.35
N ALA A 144 10.91 6.27 -14.53
CA ALA A 144 11.68 6.50 -15.77
C ALA A 144 11.03 5.67 -16.90
N PRO A 145 10.95 6.13 -18.17
CA PRO A 145 11.65 7.26 -18.79
C PRO A 145 10.75 8.41 -19.30
N THR A 146 11.43 9.56 -19.46
CA THR A 146 11.19 10.75 -20.33
C THR A 146 9.81 11.39 -20.36
#